data_AF-A0A257SNA1-F1
#
_entry.id   AF-A0A257SNA1-F1
#
_cell.length_a   1.000
_cell.length_b   1.000
_cell.length_c   1.000
_cell.angle_alpha   90.00
_cell.angle_beta   90.00
_cell.angle_gamma   90.00
#
_symmetry.space_group_name_H-M   'P 1'
#
loop_
_entity.id
_entity.type
_entity.pdbx_description
1 polymer ?
#
loop_
_entity_poly.entity_id
_entity_poly.type
_entity_poly.pdbx_seq_one_letter_code
_entity_poly.pdbx_strand_id
1 'polypeptide(L)'
;MITEAPDYHFCGQALNAAECQLIQDLTRQYGRLSRHVLAQTICELLGWQRPNGNLKAAECRILLEQMQDEGWIHLPALRAGRPRGRRTGTSAMPVPLSEMPTAL
;
A
#
# COMPACT_ATOMS: atom_id res chain seq x y z
N MET A 1 -23.02 -22.71 8.53
CA MET A 1 -22.88 -21.47 7.76
C MET A 1 -21.91 -21.80 6.65
N ILE A 2 -22.36 -21.70 5.40
CA ILE A 2 -21.58 -22.14 4.24
C ILE A 2 -20.47 -21.11 4.05
N THR A 3 -19.24 -21.46 4.38
CA THR A 3 -18.07 -20.63 4.08
C THR A 3 -17.69 -20.91 2.63
N GLU A 4 -18.51 -20.44 1.69
CA GLU A 4 -18.15 -20.48 0.28
C GLU A 4 -16.95 -19.54 0.11
N ALA A 5 -15.86 -20.07 -0.42
CA ALA A 5 -14.71 -19.24 -0.72
C ALA A 5 -15.17 -18.21 -1.77
N PRO A 6 -15.01 -16.92 -1.50
CA PRO A 6 -15.43 -15.90 -2.45
C PRO A 6 -14.62 -16.04 -3.74
N ASP A 7 -15.30 -15.91 -4.88
CA ASP A 7 -14.71 -16.02 -6.22
C ASP A 7 -14.02 -14.69 -6.57
N TYR A 8 -12.93 -14.40 -5.87
CA TYR A 8 -12.11 -13.24 -6.13
C TYR A 8 -11.06 -13.56 -7.19
N HIS A 9 -10.81 -12.61 -8.08
CA HIS A 9 -9.76 -12.73 -9.08
C HIS A 9 -8.70 -11.63 -8.93
N PHE A 10 -7.43 -12.03 -8.92
CA PHE A 10 -6.28 -11.13 -8.96
C PHE A 10 -5.56 -11.26 -10.30
N CYS A 11 -5.52 -10.17 -11.08
CA CYS A 11 -4.92 -10.15 -12.42
C CYS A 11 -5.37 -11.31 -13.34
N GLY A 12 -6.64 -11.73 -13.23
CA GLY A 12 -7.20 -12.84 -14.02
C GLY A 12 -6.90 -14.24 -13.46
N GLN A 13 -6.39 -14.35 -12.24
CA GLN A 13 -6.22 -15.62 -11.52
C GLN A 13 -7.19 -15.68 -10.35
N ALA A 14 -7.95 -16.78 -10.23
CA ALA A 14 -8.82 -16.99 -9.07
C ALA A 14 -7.99 -17.16 -7.81
N LEU A 15 -8.37 -16.47 -6.74
CA LEU A 15 -7.79 -16.70 -5.42
C LEU A 15 -8.34 -18.00 -4.85
N ASN A 16 -7.46 -18.78 -4.25
CA ASN A 16 -7.90 -19.94 -3.47
C ASN A 16 -8.34 -19.51 -2.06
N ALA A 17 -9.01 -20.43 -1.36
CA ALA A 17 -9.52 -20.16 -0.02
C ALA A 17 -8.42 -19.78 0.99
N ALA A 18 -7.20 -20.34 0.85
CA ALA A 18 -6.07 -20.06 1.73
C ALA A 18 -5.50 -18.64 1.51
N GLU A 19 -5.44 -18.18 0.26
CA GLU A 19 -5.05 -16.81 -0.09
C GLU A 19 -6.06 -15.80 0.45
N CYS A 20 -7.36 -16.07 0.29
CA CYS A 20 -8.42 -15.25 0.86
C CYS A 20 -8.29 -15.18 2.40
N GLN A 21 -8.14 -16.32 3.07
CA GLN A 21 -7.93 -16.37 4.52
C GLN A 21 -6.69 -15.60 4.95
N LEU A 22 -5.57 -15.76 4.23
CA LEU A 22 -4.35 -15.01 4.51
C LEU A 22 -4.59 -13.50 4.41
N ILE A 23 -5.29 -13.02 3.39
CA ILE A 23 -5.63 -11.59 3.26
C ILE A 23 -6.47 -11.12 4.46
N GLN A 24 -7.43 -11.91 4.91
CA GLN A 24 -8.23 -11.57 6.09
C GLN A 24 -7.37 -11.50 7.36
N ASP A 25 -6.45 -12.44 7.56
CA ASP A 25 -5.55 -12.43 8.72
C ASP A 25 -4.59 -11.25 8.68
N LEU A 26 -4.02 -10.94 7.51
CA LEU A 26 -3.13 -9.80 7.34
C LEU A 26 -3.84 -8.47 7.57
N THR A 27 -5.08 -8.32 7.09
CA THR A 27 -5.87 -7.10 7.32
C THR A 27 -6.21 -6.91 8.80
N ARG A 28 -6.43 -7.99 9.55
CA ARG A 28 -6.62 -7.95 11.02
C ARG A 28 -5.32 -7.65 11.77
N GLN A 29 -4.24 -8.37 11.44
CA GLN A 29 -2.95 -8.25 12.12
C GLN A 29 -2.30 -6.89 11.87
N TYR A 30 -2.41 -6.38 10.64
CA TYR A 30 -1.78 -5.16 10.19
C TYR A 30 -2.77 -4.00 9.98
N GLY A 31 -3.93 -4.04 10.63
CA GLY A 31 -4.98 -3.00 10.51
C GLY A 31 -4.56 -1.59 10.98
N ARG A 32 -3.35 -1.41 11.51
CA ARG A 32 -2.76 -0.09 11.85
C ARG A 32 -1.99 0.53 10.68
N LEU A 33 -1.62 -0.25 9.67
CA LEU A 33 -0.88 0.20 8.50
C LEU A 33 -1.77 1.04 7.57
N SER A 34 -1.13 1.86 6.73
CA SER A 34 -1.86 2.48 5.63
C SER A 34 -2.28 1.42 4.61
N ARG A 35 -3.39 1.66 3.90
CA ARG A 35 -3.85 0.74 2.82
C ARG A 35 -2.77 0.44 1.78
N HIS A 36 -1.91 1.42 1.48
CA HIS A 36 -0.80 1.22 0.54
C HIS A 36 0.24 0.23 1.07
N VAL A 37 0.71 0.42 2.31
CA VAL A 37 1.70 -0.47 2.93
C VAL A 37 1.11 -1.87 3.11
N LEU A 38 -0.16 -1.96 3.54
CA LEU A 38 -0.86 -3.25 3.65
C LEU A 38 -0.90 -3.99 2.31
N ALA A 39 -1.24 -3.29 1.21
CA ALA A 39 -1.24 -3.88 -0.13
C ALA A 39 0.17 -4.33 -0.57
N GLN A 40 1.22 -3.59 -0.21
CA GLN A 40 2.60 -4.02 -0.47
C GLN A 40 2.95 -5.30 0.29
N THR A 41 2.64 -5.36 1.59
CA THR A 41 2.88 -6.54 2.42
C THR A 41 2.14 -7.76 1.90
N ILE A 42 0.87 -7.61 1.50
CA ILE A 42 0.09 -8.69 0.90
C ILE A 42 0.71 -9.15 -0.41
N CYS A 43 1.08 -8.21 -1.30
CA CYS A 43 1.74 -8.55 -2.56
C CYS A 43 3.08 -9.28 -2.35
N GLU A 44 3.83 -8.91 -1.32
CA GLU A 44 5.10 -9.54 -0.99
C GLU A 44 4.89 -10.98 -0.52
N LEU A 45 3.95 -11.20 0.40
CA LEU A 45 3.64 -12.51 0.97
C LEU A 45 3.00 -13.47 -0.03
N LEU A 46 2.15 -12.97 -0.93
CA LEU A 46 1.51 -13.76 -1.98
C LEU A 46 2.38 -13.89 -3.24
N GLY A 47 3.56 -13.29 -3.26
CA GLY A 47 4.44 -13.30 -4.43
C GLY A 47 3.85 -12.56 -5.65
N TRP A 48 2.90 -11.64 -5.43
CA TRP A 48 2.27 -10.84 -6.47
C TRP A 48 3.19 -9.71 -6.96
N GLN A 49 4.18 -10.13 -7.73
CA GLN A 49 5.20 -9.27 -8.30
C GLN A 49 5.18 -9.36 -9.82
N ARG A 50 5.66 -8.31 -10.47
CA ARG A 50 5.94 -8.28 -11.90
C ARG A 50 7.27 -8.98 -12.17
N PRO A 51 7.56 -9.43 -13.40
CA PRO A 51 8.84 -10.03 -13.77
C PRO A 51 10.06 -9.14 -13.49
N ASN A 52 9.84 -7.82 -13.38
CA ASN A 52 10.87 -6.84 -13.04
C ASN A 52 11.02 -6.60 -11.52
N GLY A 53 10.37 -7.40 -10.66
CA GLY A 53 10.44 -7.31 -9.20
C GLY A 53 9.51 -6.28 -8.56
N ASN A 54 8.76 -5.49 -9.35
CA ASN A 54 7.83 -4.51 -8.79
C ASN A 54 6.54 -5.16 -8.28
N LEU A 55 6.12 -4.80 -7.07
CA LEU A 55 4.87 -5.27 -6.47
C LEU A 55 3.64 -4.71 -7.20
N LYS A 56 2.60 -5.52 -7.32
CA LYS A 56 1.29 -5.13 -7.87
C LYS A 56 0.39 -4.47 -6.84
N ALA A 57 0.96 -3.55 -6.05
CA ALA A 57 0.29 -2.95 -4.88
C ALA A 57 -0.94 -2.11 -5.26
N ALA A 58 -0.97 -1.52 -6.47
CA ALA A 58 -2.13 -0.76 -6.93
C ALA A 58 -3.32 -1.69 -7.24
N GLU A 59 -3.06 -2.77 -7.98
CA GLU A 59 -4.04 -3.79 -8.32
C GLU A 59 -4.53 -4.52 -7.06
N CYS A 60 -3.63 -4.84 -6.13
CA CYS A 60 -3.97 -5.47 -4.86
C CYS A 60 -4.85 -4.55 -4.02
N ARG A 61 -4.57 -3.25 -4.00
CA ARG A 61 -5.42 -2.30 -3.30
C ARG A 61 -6.85 -2.27 -3.85
N ILE A 62 -7.03 -2.33 -5.17
CA ILE A 62 -8.37 -2.37 -5.78
C ILE A 62 -9.12 -3.64 -5.33
N LEU A 63 -8.45 -4.79 -5.37
CA LEU A 63 -9.03 -6.04 -4.88
C LEU A 63 -9.45 -5.93 -3.41
N LEU A 64 -8.59 -5.38 -2.54
CA LEU A 64 -8.90 -5.21 -1.13
C LEU A 64 -10.10 -4.27 -0.90
N GLU A 65 -10.22 -3.21 -1.71
CA GLU A 65 -11.37 -2.31 -1.64
C GLU A 65 -12.66 -3.04 -2.05
N GLN A 66 -12.63 -3.89 -3.09
CA GLN A 66 -13.76 -4.75 -3.47
C GLN A 66 -14.15 -5.73 -2.37
N MET A 67 -13.17 -6.44 -1.78
CA MET A 67 -13.41 -7.37 -0.67
C MET A 67 -14.00 -6.66 0.56
N GLN A 68 -13.66 -5.39 0.78
CA GLN A 68 -14.24 -4.59 1.85
C GLN A 68 -15.67 -4.16 1.51
N ASP A 69 -15.95 -3.75 0.27
CA ASP A 69 -17.28 -3.33 -0.17
C ASP A 69 -18.29 -4.49 -0.11
N GLU A 70 -17.82 -5.72 -0.31
CA GLU A 70 -18.59 -6.97 -0.10
C GLU A 70 -18.68 -7.40 1.38
N GLY A 71 -17.98 -6.70 2.29
CA GLY A 71 -18.00 -6.96 3.73
C GLY A 71 -17.12 -8.12 4.19
N TRP A 72 -16.25 -8.64 3.32
CA TRP A 72 -15.41 -9.81 3.61
C TRP A 72 -14.20 -9.47 4.49
N ILE A 73 -13.67 -8.25 4.34
CA ILE A 73 -12.60 -7.69 5.18
C ILE A 73 -12.96 -6.29 5.67
N HIS A 74 -12.21 -5.80 6.66
CA HIS A 74 -12.28 -4.42 7.09
C HIS A 74 -10.92 -3.76 6.87
N LEU A 75 -10.85 -2.75 5.99
CA LEU A 75 -9.62 -2.00 5.80
C LEU A 75 -9.56 -0.82 6.78
N PRO A 76 -8.35 -0.43 7.20
CA PRO A 76 -8.18 0.80 7.97
C PRO A 76 -8.82 1.98 7.24
N ALA A 77 -9.44 2.86 8.03
CA ALA A 77 -10.01 4.10 7.53
C ALA A 77 -8.98 4.84 6.67
N LEU A 78 -9.42 5.41 5.54
CA LEU A 78 -8.59 6.32 4.78
C LEU A 78 -8.14 7.43 5.73
N ARG A 79 -6.85 7.48 6.07
CA ARG A 79 -6.31 8.69 6.69
C ARG A 79 -6.55 9.80 5.67
N ALA A 80 -7.37 10.79 6.03
CA ALA A 80 -7.65 11.94 5.20
C ALA A 80 -6.29 12.57 4.83
N GLY A 81 -5.85 12.31 3.60
CA GLY A 81 -4.57 12.77 3.10
C GLY A 81 -4.58 14.29 3.02
N ARG A 82 -3.59 14.89 3.68
CA ARG A 82 -3.18 16.30 3.65
C ARG A 82 -3.70 17.09 2.43
N PRO A 83 -4.24 18.31 2.60
CA PRO A 83 -4.74 19.12 1.49
C PRO A 83 -3.69 19.22 0.39
N ARG A 84 -4.08 18.84 -0.83
CA ARG A 84 -3.28 19.04 -2.05
C ARG A 84 -3.06 20.53 -2.23
N GLY A 85 -1.88 21.03 -1.83
CA GLY A 85 -1.61 22.45 -1.94
C GLY A 85 -0.36 22.94 -1.22
N ARG A 86 0.83 22.51 -1.67
CA ARG A 86 1.96 23.45 -1.69
C ARG A 86 2.84 23.09 -2.88
N ARG A 87 2.74 23.86 -3.96
CA ARG A 87 3.83 23.95 -4.93
C ARG A 87 5.03 24.45 -4.14
N THR A 88 6.02 23.59 -3.89
CA THR A 88 7.34 24.04 -3.48
C THR A 88 7.94 24.74 -4.68
N GLY A 89 7.73 26.05 -4.76
CA GLY A 89 8.58 26.90 -5.56
C GLY A 89 9.99 26.74 -5.03
N THR A 90 10.91 26.36 -5.91
CA THR A 90 12.33 26.28 -5.66
C THR A 90 12.80 27.65 -5.19
N SER A 91 12.95 27.85 -3.88
CA SER A 91 13.78 28.93 -3.36
C SER A 91 15.18 28.35 -3.29
N ALA A 92 15.89 28.42 -4.41
CA ALA A 92 17.34 28.42 -4.38
C ALA A 92 17.74 29.70 -3.63
N MET A 93 17.92 29.58 -2.31
CA MET A 93 18.67 30.60 -1.59
C MET A 93 20.11 30.51 -2.11
N PRO A 94 20.72 31.61 -2.60
CA PRO A 94 22.12 31.61 -2.93
C PRO A 94 22.92 31.32 -1.67
N VAL A 95 23.85 30.37 -1.76
CA VAL A 95 24.83 30.08 -0.71
C VAL A 95 25.59 31.36 -0.36
N PRO A 96 25.55 31.86 0.89
CA PRO A 96 26.41 32.96 1.27
C PRO A 96 27.86 32.47 1.30
N LEU A 97 28.74 33.13 0.52
CA LEU A 97 30.18 33.07 0.72
C LEU A 97 30.47 33.61 2.12
N SER A 98 30.57 32.71 3.10
CA SER A 98 31.21 33.02 4.38
C SER A 98 32.59 32.40 4.37
N GLU A 99 33.52 33.23 3.90
CA GLU A 99 34.93 33.18 4.23
C GLU A 99 35.10 33.02 5.75
N MET A 100 36.05 32.20 6.17
CA MET A 100 36.76 32.44 7.44
C MET A 100 38.24 32.03 7.31
N PRO A 101 39.16 32.76 7.97
CA PRO A 101 40.59 32.71 7.72
C PRO A 101 41.36 31.95 8.82
N THR A 102 42.68 31.88 8.59
CA THR A 102 43.77 31.89 9.58
C THR A 102 44.26 30.56 10.15
N ALA A 103 45.50 30.28 9.74
CA ALA A 103 46.68 29.86 10.51
C ALA A 103 46.57 28.73 11.53
N LEU A 104 47.36 27.69 11.28
CA LEU A 104 48.51 27.38 12.15
C LEU A 104 49.68 26.89 11.29
#